data_AF-A0AA38I601-F1
#
_entry.id   AF-A0AA38I601-F1
#
_cell.length_a   1.000
_cell.length_b   1.000
_cell.length_c   1.000
_cell.angle_alpha   90.00
_cell.angle_beta   90.00
_cell.angle_gamma   90.00
#
_symmetry.space_group_name_H-M   'P 1'
#
loop_
_entity.id
_entity.type
_entity.pdbx_description
1 polymer ?
#
loop_
_entity_poly.entity_id
_entity_poly.type
_entity_poly.pdbx_seq_one_letter_code
_entity_poly.pdbx_strand_id
1 'polypeptide(L)'
;MIYGCIENNGISKVDQAKLDTTVVMGMLQTLGTPDIPSDIKHFRVGKLDQTNQNRSRPIKVILSPEKSVLSVIRNARQLKSSSEWATISIFRDRIPMQMEIHRNAKKELEDRLANGEMDLTIKYRNGIPSVVSSLN
;
A
#
# COMPACT_ATOMS: atom_id res chain seq x y z
N MET A 1 1.79 3.22 -2.15
CA MET A 1 1.88 2.39 -3.37
C MET A 1 0.57 1.66 -3.56
N ILE A 2 -0.03 1.78 -4.73
CA ILE A 2 -1.28 1.10 -5.11
C ILE A 2 -0.93 0.06 -6.18
N TYR A 3 -1.41 -1.16 -6.01
CA TYR A 3 -1.19 -2.30 -6.90
C TYR A 3 -2.52 -2.83 -7.41
N GLY A 4 -2.52 -3.38 -8.62
CA GLY A 4 -3.71 -3.98 -9.25
C GLY A 4 -4.52 -3.02 -10.14
N CYS A 5 -4.11 -1.75 -10.28
CA CYS A 5 -4.75 -0.80 -11.19
C CYS A 5 -4.37 -1.11 -12.63
N ILE A 6 -5.35 -1.55 -13.44
CA ILE A 6 -5.16 -1.88 -14.85
C ILE A 6 -4.56 -0.67 -15.60
N GLU A 7 -3.56 -0.92 -16.43
CA GLU A 7 -2.96 0.07 -17.34
C GLU A 7 -3.45 -0.18 -18.77
N ASN A 8 -3.83 0.88 -19.48
CA ASN A 8 -4.21 0.80 -20.88
C ASN A 8 -3.01 1.17 -21.76
N ASN A 9 -2.43 0.18 -22.43
CA ASN A 9 -1.24 0.38 -23.26
C ASN A 9 -1.55 1.04 -24.62
N GLY A 10 -2.83 1.20 -24.98
CA GLY A 10 -3.26 1.78 -26.25
C GLY A 10 -3.46 3.30 -26.23
N ILE A 11 -3.28 3.96 -25.08
CA ILE A 11 -3.53 5.40 -24.92
C ILE A 11 -2.26 6.19 -24.63
N SER A 12 -2.35 7.51 -24.80
CA SER A 12 -1.25 8.40 -24.48
C SER A 12 -0.92 8.39 -22.98
N LYS A 13 0.32 8.74 -22.63
CA LYS A 13 0.73 8.87 -21.21
C LYS A 13 -0.12 9.90 -20.46
N VAL A 14 -0.58 10.95 -21.15
CA VAL A 14 -1.41 12.00 -20.57
C VAL A 14 -2.80 11.47 -20.25
N ASP A 15 -3.39 10.68 -21.15
CA ASP A 15 -4.70 10.11 -20.93
C ASP A 15 -4.66 9.00 -19.87
N GLN A 16 -3.57 8.21 -19.83
CA GLN A 16 -3.36 7.26 -18.74
C GLN A 16 -3.25 7.95 -17.38
N ALA A 17 -2.57 9.09 -17.30
CA ALA A 17 -2.49 9.86 -16.05
C ALA A 17 -3.86 10.40 -15.61
N LYS A 18 -4.73 10.80 -16.55
CA LYS A 18 -6.12 11.21 -16.23
C LYS A 18 -6.94 10.02 -15.70
N LEU A 19 -6.82 8.84 -16.32
CA LEU A 19 -7.47 7.63 -15.82
C LEU A 19 -6.97 7.27 -14.41
N ASP A 20 -5.65 7.31 -14.21
CA ASP A 20 -5.03 7.05 -12.91
C ASP A 20 -5.52 8.05 -11.86
N THR A 21 -5.72 9.33 -12.23
CA THR A 21 -6.30 10.35 -11.34
C THR A 21 -7.69 9.94 -10.88
N THR A 22 -8.57 9.57 -11.82
CA THR A 22 -9.95 9.14 -11.51
C THR A 22 -9.95 7.92 -10.58
N VAL A 23 -9.10 6.92 -10.86
CA VAL A 23 -8.98 5.70 -10.04
C VAL A 23 -8.50 6.03 -8.64
N VAL A 24 -7.44 6.84 -8.50
CA VAL A 24 -6.90 7.22 -7.19
C VAL A 24 -7.94 7.99 -6.38
N MET A 25 -8.63 8.96 -6.99
CA MET A 25 -9.64 9.76 -6.31
C MET A 25 -10.84 8.92 -5.86
N GLY A 26 -11.41 8.09 -6.74
CA GLY A 26 -12.55 7.22 -6.40
C GLY A 26 -12.22 6.21 -5.29
N MET A 27 -11.01 5.65 -5.34
CA MET A 27 -10.52 4.74 -4.29
C MET A 27 -10.35 5.48 -2.94
N LEU A 28 -9.74 6.67 -2.94
CA LEU A 28 -9.54 7.45 -1.71
C LEU A 28 -10.85 7.93 -1.09
N GLN A 29 -11.85 8.27 -1.92
CA GLN A 29 -13.22 8.57 -1.48
C GLN A 29 -13.87 7.36 -0.82
N THR A 30 -13.74 6.17 -1.41
CA THR A 30 -14.29 4.92 -0.84
C THR A 30 -13.69 4.62 0.54
N LEU A 31 -12.42 4.96 0.75
CA LEU A 31 -11.73 4.79 2.04
C LEU A 31 -12.13 5.82 3.11
N GLY A 32 -12.98 6.79 2.77
CA GLY A 32 -13.43 7.84 3.67
C GLY A 32 -12.28 8.67 4.23
N THR A 33 -11.24 8.93 3.43
CA THR A 33 -10.07 9.68 3.93
C THR A 33 -10.46 11.15 4.11
N PRO A 34 -10.37 11.71 5.33
CA PRO A 34 -10.64 13.14 5.53
C PRO A 34 -9.57 13.99 4.85
N ASP A 35 -9.97 15.17 4.37
CA ASP A 35 -9.07 16.22 3.88
C ASP A 35 -8.17 15.79 2.69
N ILE A 36 -8.72 15.06 1.71
CA ILE A 36 -7.98 14.73 0.49
C ILE A 36 -7.84 16.00 -0.36
N PRO A 37 -6.62 16.48 -0.67
CA PRO A 37 -6.42 17.61 -1.58
C PRO A 37 -6.94 17.29 -2.98
N SER A 38 -7.45 18.29 -3.70
CA SER A 38 -7.90 18.11 -5.08
C SER A 38 -6.75 17.82 -6.06
N ASP A 39 -5.52 18.21 -5.72
CA ASP A 39 -4.34 18.02 -6.55
C ASP A 39 -3.35 17.03 -5.93
N ILE A 40 -3.67 15.74 -6.04
CA ILE A 40 -2.82 14.67 -5.51
C ILE A 40 -1.75 14.31 -6.53
N LYS A 41 -0.49 14.48 -6.14
CA LYS A 41 0.64 14.01 -6.94
C LYS A 41 0.68 12.47 -6.96
N HIS A 42 0.59 11.91 -8.17
CA HIS A 42 0.68 10.47 -8.39
C HIS A 42 1.38 10.16 -9.72
N PHE A 43 1.97 8.97 -9.83
CA PHE A 43 2.61 8.48 -11.04
C PHE A 43 2.87 6.97 -10.96
N ARG A 44 2.90 6.29 -12.11
CA ARG A 44 3.28 4.86 -12.19
C ARG A 44 4.78 4.66 -12.03
N VAL A 45 5.17 3.61 -11.31
CA VAL A 45 6.57 3.27 -11.02
C VAL A 45 6.98 2.03 -11.82
N GLY A 46 8.13 2.10 -12.49
CA GLY A 46 8.71 1.00 -13.25
C GLY A 46 8.53 1.13 -14.77
N LYS A 47 9.09 0.16 -15.49
CA LYS A 47 9.00 0.06 -16.95
C LYS A 47 7.68 -0.59 -17.35
N LEU A 48 7.09 -0.11 -18.44
CA LEU A 48 5.89 -0.72 -18.99
C LEU A 48 6.24 -2.11 -19.52
N ASP A 49 5.47 -3.10 -19.11
CA ASP A 49 5.58 -4.46 -19.63
C ASP A 49 4.62 -4.60 -20.81
N GLN A 50 5.16 -4.53 -22.03
CA GLN A 50 4.37 -4.60 -23.26
C GLN A 50 3.90 -6.02 -23.58
N THR A 51 4.53 -7.04 -22.98
CA THR A 51 4.24 -8.45 -23.29
C THR A 51 3.23 -9.05 -22.33
N ASN A 52 3.14 -8.51 -21.10
CA ASN A 52 2.25 -9.01 -20.07
C ASN A 52 1.20 -7.98 -19.66
N GLN A 53 0.02 -8.05 -20.29
CA GLN A 53 -1.12 -7.18 -19.98
C GLN A 53 -1.64 -7.35 -18.54
N ASN A 54 -1.38 -8.49 -17.89
CA ASN A 54 -1.75 -8.72 -16.49
C ASN A 54 -0.80 -8.03 -15.50
N ARG A 55 0.32 -7.48 -15.97
CA ARG A 55 1.32 -6.84 -15.11
C ARG A 55 1.26 -5.32 -15.24
N SER A 56 0.23 -4.74 -14.63
CA SER A 56 0.13 -3.28 -14.55
C SER A 56 1.13 -2.70 -13.55
N ARG A 57 1.72 -1.56 -13.90
CA ARG A 57 2.67 -0.88 -13.02
C ARG A 57 1.98 -0.30 -11.79
N PRO A 58 2.59 -0.37 -10.60
CA PRO A 58 2.02 0.22 -9.41
C PRO A 58 1.99 1.74 -9.49
N ILE A 59 0.96 2.35 -8.90
CA ILE A 59 0.81 3.80 -8.79
C ILE A 59 1.41 4.25 -7.44
N LYS A 60 2.39 5.14 -7.50
CA LYS A 60 2.85 5.89 -6.33
C LYS A 60 1.94 7.11 -6.16
N VAL A 61 1.42 7.28 -4.95
CA VAL A 61 0.57 8.40 -4.56
C VAL A 61 1.24 9.10 -3.39
N ILE A 62 1.35 10.42 -3.48
CA ILE A 62 1.96 11.26 -2.46
C ILE A 62 0.84 12.05 -1.78
N LEU A 63 0.66 11.81 -0.49
CA LEU A 63 -0.34 12.49 0.33
C LEU A 63 0.36 13.31 1.41
N SER A 64 -0.22 14.46 1.73
CA SER A 64 0.15 15.32 2.84
C SER A 64 -1.14 15.77 3.53
N PRO A 65 -1.23 15.79 4.88
CA PRO A 65 -0.18 15.42 5.85
C PRO A 65 -0.05 13.90 6.07
N GLU A 66 0.94 13.46 6.87
CA GLU A 66 1.18 12.04 7.19
C GLU A 66 -0.06 11.34 7.78
N LYS A 67 -0.89 12.06 8.55
CA LYS A 67 -2.21 11.61 9.04
C LYS A 67 -3.03 10.95 7.93
N SER A 68 -3.06 11.54 6.74
CA SER A 68 -3.86 11.06 5.61
C SER A 68 -3.30 9.74 5.08
N VAL A 69 -1.97 9.61 4.98
CA VAL A 69 -1.31 8.34 4.63
C VAL A 69 -1.66 7.25 5.63
N LEU A 70 -1.57 7.53 6.94
CA LEU A 70 -1.87 6.56 7.99
C LEU A 70 -3.34 6.12 7.94
N SER A 71 -4.26 7.06 7.71
CA SER A 71 -5.69 6.77 7.57
C SER A 71 -5.96 5.85 6.37
N VAL A 72 -5.39 6.17 5.20
CA VAL A 72 -5.53 5.36 3.98
C VAL A 72 -5.00 3.95 4.21
N ILE A 73 -3.81 3.81 4.78
CA ILE A 73 -3.20 2.49 5.03
C ILE A 73 -4.01 1.67 6.04
N ARG A 74 -4.56 2.31 7.07
CA ARG A 74 -5.41 1.65 8.07
C ARG A 74 -6.71 1.14 7.44
N ASN A 75 -7.34 1.96 6.61
CA ASN A 75 -8.63 1.64 5.99
C ASN A 75 -8.49 0.79 4.72
N ALA A 76 -7.28 0.61 4.17
CA ALA A 76 -7.04 -0.13 2.94
C ALA A 76 -7.65 -1.53 2.90
N ARG A 77 -7.82 -2.20 4.05
CA ARG A 77 -8.49 -3.50 4.14
C ARG A 77 -9.95 -3.46 3.74
N GLN A 78 -10.63 -2.32 3.92
CA GLN A 78 -12.04 -2.12 3.54
C GLN A 78 -12.25 -2.19 2.02
N LEU A 79 -11.21 -1.93 1.21
CA LEU A 79 -11.30 -2.09 -0.25
C LEU A 79 -11.63 -3.52 -0.66
N LYS A 80 -11.26 -4.51 0.14
CA LYS A 80 -11.57 -5.92 -0.13
C LYS A 80 -13.06 -6.23 -0.03
N SER A 81 -13.82 -5.38 0.65
CA SER A 81 -15.28 -5.49 0.76
C SER A 81 -16.01 -4.77 -0.37
N SER A 82 -15.34 -3.92 -1.15
CA SER A 82 -15.91 -3.29 -2.34
C SER A 82 -15.74 -4.19 -3.56
N SER A 83 -16.81 -4.44 -4.30
CA SER A 83 -16.76 -5.18 -5.57
C SER A 83 -15.88 -4.47 -6.61
N GLU A 84 -15.80 -3.15 -6.58
CA GLU A 84 -15.01 -2.33 -7.50
C GLU A 84 -13.51 -2.41 -7.19
N TRP A 85 -13.14 -2.51 -5.91
CA TRP A 85 -11.74 -2.38 -5.46
C TRP A 85 -11.13 -3.67 -4.91
N ALA A 86 -11.85 -4.79 -4.97
CA ALA A 86 -11.44 -6.06 -4.35
C ALA A 86 -10.05 -6.54 -4.79
N THR A 87 -9.67 -6.29 -6.04
CA THR A 87 -8.37 -6.66 -6.62
C THR A 87 -7.25 -5.67 -6.27
N ILE A 88 -7.58 -4.46 -5.82
CA ILE A 88 -6.62 -3.42 -5.49
C ILE A 88 -6.00 -3.66 -4.12
N SER A 89 -4.70 -3.39 -4.01
CA SER A 89 -3.98 -3.47 -2.74
C SER A 89 -3.14 -2.21 -2.51
N ILE A 90 -3.17 -1.67 -1.30
CA ILE A 90 -2.40 -0.48 -0.92
C ILE A 90 -1.36 -0.86 0.12
N PHE A 91 -0.11 -0.45 -0.12
CA PHE A 91 0.99 -0.60 0.81
C PHE A 91 1.76 0.70 0.98
N ARG A 92 2.42 0.84 2.13
CA ARG A 92 3.42 1.91 2.34
C ARG A 92 4.55 1.73 1.34
N ASP A 93 5.07 2.85 0.85
CA ASP A 93 6.31 2.85 0.07
C ASP A 93 7.46 2.62 1.05
N ARG A 94 8.09 1.44 1.00
CA ARG A 94 9.18 1.07 1.90
C ARG A 94 10.46 0.94 1.08
N ILE A 95 11.55 1.48 1.61
CA ILE A 95 12.88 1.24 1.04
C ILE A 95 13.33 -0.21 1.32
N PRO A 96 14.24 -0.79 0.51
CA PRO A 96 14.69 -2.18 0.68
C PRO A 96 15.16 -2.50 2.11
N MET A 97 15.90 -1.59 2.74
CA MET A 97 16.34 -1.73 4.13
C MET A 97 15.17 -1.87 5.11
N GLN A 98 14.12 -1.06 4.96
CA GLN A 98 12.92 -1.15 5.81
C GLN A 98 12.14 -2.44 5.57
N MET A 99 12.13 -2.96 4.33
CA MET A 99 11.54 -4.26 4.02
C MET A 99 12.30 -5.39 4.70
N GLU A 100 13.63 -5.35 4.66
CA GLU A 100 14.49 -6.36 5.27
C GLU A 100 14.37 -6.38 6.79
N ILE A 101 14.42 -5.21 7.43
CA ILE A 101 14.22 -5.09 8.89
C ILE A 101 12.85 -5.67 9.28
N HIS A 102 11.80 -5.39 8.51
CA HIS A 102 10.48 -5.95 8.77
C HIS A 102 10.40 -7.45 8.53
N ARG A 103 11.08 -7.96 7.50
CA ARG A 103 11.17 -9.40 7.22
C ARG A 103 11.86 -10.14 8.35
N ASN A 104 12.94 -9.58 8.89
CA ASN A 104 13.68 -10.17 10.00
C ASN A 104 12.83 -10.21 11.27
N ALA A 105 12.14 -9.12 11.61
CA ALA A 105 11.19 -9.11 12.74
C ALA A 105 10.03 -10.11 12.56
N LYS A 106 9.55 -10.29 11.32
CA LYS A 106 8.52 -11.29 11.01
C LYS A 106 9.03 -12.71 11.17
N LYS A 107 10.22 -13.00 10.67
CA LYS A 107 10.86 -14.30 10.83
C LYS A 107 11.09 -14.62 12.31
N GLU A 108 11.62 -13.68 13.07
CA GLU A 108 11.80 -13.84 14.53
C GLU A 108 10.47 -14.16 15.23
N LEU A 109 9.37 -13.47 14.87
CA LEU A 109 8.05 -13.78 15.43
C LEU A 109 7.63 -15.22 15.09
N GLU A 110 7.76 -15.63 13.83
CA GLU A 110 7.39 -16.98 13.39
C GLU A 110 8.22 -18.07 14.09
N ASP A 111 9.55 -17.86 14.21
CA ASP A 111 10.47 -18.78 14.89
C ASP A 111 10.11 -18.92 16.38
N ARG A 112 9.79 -17.81 17.07
CA ARG A 112 9.41 -17.83 18.49
C ARG A 112 8.05 -18.47 18.74
N LEU A 113 7.07 -18.21 17.87
CA LEU A 113 5.77 -18.90 17.90
C LEU A 113 5.93 -20.40 17.67
N ALA A 114 6.81 -20.81 16.74
CA ALA A 114 7.11 -22.22 16.49
C ALA A 114 7.80 -22.91 17.68
N ASN A 115 8.57 -22.17 18.48
CA ASN A 115 9.20 -22.65 19.71
C ASN A 115 8.25 -22.69 20.92
N GLY A 116 6.97 -22.38 20.74
CA GLY A 116 5.94 -22.46 21.79
C GLY A 116 5.79 -21.21 22.63
N GLU A 117 6.47 -20.10 22.29
CA GLU A 117 6.15 -18.81 22.88
C GLU A 117 4.76 -18.35 22.39
N MET A 118 3.94 -17.86 23.31
CA MET A 118 2.60 -17.33 23.01
C MET A 118 2.57 -15.81 23.21
N ASP A 119 1.48 -15.19 22.76
CA ASP A 119 1.22 -13.76 23.00
C ASP A 119 2.34 -12.84 22.48
N LEU A 120 2.86 -13.09 21.29
CA LEU A 120 3.85 -12.23 20.64
C LEU A 120 3.22 -11.42 19.50
N THR A 121 3.70 -10.20 19.31
CA THR A 121 3.30 -9.33 18.20
C THR A 121 4.43 -8.41 17.77
N ILE A 122 4.36 -7.89 16.54
CA ILE A 122 5.30 -6.89 16.05
C ILE A 122 4.75 -5.51 16.38
N LYS A 123 5.42 -4.79 17.29
CA LYS A 123 5.19 -3.35 17.52
C LYS A 123 6.32 -2.54 16.89
N TYR A 124 5.98 -1.34 16.42
CA TYR A 124 6.98 -0.38 15.95
C TYR A 124 7.36 0.55 17.11
N ARG A 125 8.65 0.61 17.46
CA ARG A 125 9.22 1.56 18.42
C ARG A 125 10.19 2.46 17.68
N ASN A 126 9.95 3.78 17.69
CA ASN A 126 10.72 4.77 16.93
C ASN A 126 10.89 4.41 15.44
N GLY A 127 9.85 3.86 14.83
CA GLY A 127 9.86 3.45 13.42
C GLY A 127 10.53 2.11 13.13
N ILE A 128 11.10 1.43 14.15
CA ILE A 128 11.75 0.12 14.00
C ILE A 128 10.80 -0.99 14.48
N PRO A 129 10.51 -2.02 13.66
CA PRO A 129 9.70 -3.14 14.08
C PRO A 129 10.50 -4.06 15.02
N SER A 130 9.88 -4.46 16.13
CA SER A 130 10.44 -5.38 17.12
C SER A 130 9.36 -6.35 17.61
N VAL A 131 9.73 -7.61 17.84
CA VAL A 131 8.85 -8.61 18.45
C VAL A 131 8.74 -8.32 19.95
N VAL A 132 7.51 -8.14 20.43
CA VAL A 132 7.20 -7.84 21.83
C VAL A 132 6.07 -8.73 22.33
N SER A 133 5.95 -8.89 23.64
CA SER A 133 4.78 -9.52 24.22
C SER A 133 3.54 -8.63 24.04
N SER A 134 2.44 -9.25 23.62
CA SER A 134 1.11 -8.68 23.44
C SER A 134 0.44 -8.34 24.78
N LEU A 135 0.92 -8.89 25.89
CA LEU A 135 0.38 -8.67 27.24
C LEU A 135 0.79 -7.34 27.90
N ASN A 136 1.41 -6.41 27.16
CA ASN A 136 1.77 -5.07 27.63
C ASN A 136 1.40 -3.97 26.63
#